data_AF-A0A0S7ENF7-F1
#
_entry.id   AF-A0A0S7ENF7-F1
#
_cell.length_a   1.000
_cell.length_b   1.000
_cell.length_c   1.000
_cell.angle_alpha   90.00
_cell.angle_beta   90.00
_cell.angle_gamma   90.00
#
_symmetry.space_group_name_H-M   'P 1'
#
loop_
_entity.id
_entity.type
_entity.pdbx_description
1 polymer ?
#
loop_
_entity_poly.entity_id
_entity_poly.type
_entity_poly.pdbx_seq_one_letter_code
_entity_poly.pdbx_strand_id
1 'polypeptide(L)'
;MKTKTIKQRLFLLLIVLSSLPLLAQGNGAAGITEATQMVTSYFDPATKLIYAIGAVVGLIGGVKVYNKFSSGDPDTSKTAASWFGACIFLIVAATILRSFFL
;
A
#
# COMPACT_ATOMS: atom_id res chain seq x y z
N MET A 1 8.63 56.31 -34.97
CA MET A 1 9.32 55.00 -35.08
C MET A 1 9.48 54.22 -33.77
N LYS A 2 9.56 54.83 -32.58
CA LYS A 2 9.78 54.12 -31.29
C LYS A 2 8.62 53.21 -30.81
N THR A 3 7.39 53.44 -31.26
CA THR A 3 6.20 52.68 -30.81
C THR A 3 6.09 51.28 -31.43
N LYS A 4 6.66 51.04 -32.63
CA LYS A 4 6.67 49.70 -33.25
C LYS A 4 7.57 48.70 -32.50
N THR A 5 8.75 49.15 -32.07
CA THR A 5 9.71 48.31 -31.32
C THR A 5 9.23 47.93 -29.93
N ILE A 6 8.46 48.80 -29.25
CA ILE A 6 7.85 48.50 -27.96
C ILE A 6 6.75 47.44 -28.11
N LYS A 7 5.88 47.56 -29.14
CA LYS A 7 4.86 46.55 -29.44
C LYS A 7 5.48 45.19 -29.80
N GLN A 8 6.57 45.19 -30.56
CA GLN A 8 7.33 43.96 -30.88
C GLN A 8 7.94 43.29 -29.64
N ARG A 9 8.50 44.07 -28.71
CA ARG A 9 9.03 43.53 -27.45
C ARG A 9 7.94 42.98 -26.55
N LEU A 10 6.79 43.65 -26.50
CA LEU A 10 5.62 43.17 -25.74
C LEU A 10 5.08 41.86 -26.29
N PHE A 11 5.05 41.72 -27.63
CA PHE A 11 4.62 40.51 -28.32
C PHE A 11 5.59 39.34 -28.09
N LEU A 12 6.90 39.62 -28.10
CA LEU A 12 7.92 38.61 -27.77
C LEU A 12 7.82 38.15 -26.32
N LEU A 13 7.58 39.07 -25.38
CA LEU A 13 7.40 38.77 -23.96
C LEU A 13 6.16 37.88 -23.74
N LEU A 14 5.06 38.16 -24.45
CA LEU A 14 3.83 37.39 -24.37
C LEU A 14 4.01 35.95 -24.88
N ILE A 15 4.79 35.76 -25.95
CA ILE A 15 5.13 34.43 -26.50
C ILE A 15 5.96 33.63 -25.48
N VAL A 16 6.96 34.26 -24.85
CA VAL A 16 7.77 33.61 -23.80
C VAL A 16 6.90 33.24 -22.59
N LEU A 17 5.98 34.10 -22.15
CA LEU A 17 5.08 33.78 -21.04
C LEU A 17 4.08 32.67 -21.37
N SER A 18 3.60 32.58 -22.62
CA SER A 18 2.70 31.51 -23.05
C SER A 18 3.33 30.13 -23.16
N SER A 19 4.66 30.02 -23.08
CA SER A 19 5.38 28.74 -23.00
C SER A 19 5.47 28.16 -21.57
N LEU A 20 5.06 28.94 -20.56
CA LEU A 20 5.14 28.57 -19.15
C LEU A 20 3.96 27.74 -18.58
N PRO A 21 2.78 27.54 -19.21
CA PRO A 21 1.71 26.77 -18.60
C PRO A 21 1.75 25.30 -19.04
N LEU A 22 2.78 24.55 -18.64
CA LEU A 22 2.82 23.08 -18.83
C LEU A 22 3.27 22.29 -17.60
N LEU A 23 3.71 22.96 -16.53
CA LEU A 23 4.13 22.29 -15.28
C LEU A 23 3.01 22.13 -14.24
N ALA A 24 1.83 22.72 -14.49
CA ALA A 24 0.70 22.71 -13.56
C ALA A 24 -0.58 22.10 -14.16
N GLN A 25 -0.53 21.56 -15.39
CA GLN A 25 -1.60 20.72 -15.92
C GLN A 25 -1.51 19.32 -15.30
N GLY A 26 -1.53 19.27 -13.97
CA GLY A 26 -1.68 18.05 -13.20
C GLY A 26 -3.12 17.59 -13.41
N ASN A 27 -3.31 16.75 -14.42
CA ASN A 27 -4.52 15.95 -14.53
C ASN A 27 -4.71 15.31 -13.15
N GLY A 28 -5.83 15.49 -12.44
CA GLY A 28 -5.99 14.90 -11.10
C GLY A 28 -5.68 13.38 -11.08
N ALA A 29 -5.86 12.74 -12.24
CA ALA A 29 -5.43 11.38 -12.54
C ALA A 29 -3.91 11.12 -12.37
N ALA A 30 -3.02 12.07 -12.67
CA ALA A 30 -1.57 11.93 -12.51
C ALA A 30 -1.19 11.89 -11.01
N GLY A 31 -1.77 12.77 -10.19
CA GLY A 31 -1.59 12.75 -8.74
C GLY A 31 -2.19 11.51 -8.08
N ILE A 32 -3.36 11.03 -8.57
CA ILE A 32 -3.94 9.75 -8.12
C ILE A 32 -3.02 8.58 -8.50
N THR A 33 -2.48 8.57 -9.72
CA THR A 33 -1.57 7.51 -10.18
C THR A 33 -0.29 7.47 -9.34
N GLU A 34 0.29 8.64 -9.03
CA GLU A 34 1.48 8.74 -8.19
C GLU A 34 1.21 8.30 -6.74
N ALA A 35 0.08 8.73 -6.16
CA ALA A 35 -0.34 8.29 -4.83
C ALA A 35 -0.59 6.77 -4.79
N THR A 36 -1.22 6.20 -5.82
CA THR A 36 -1.41 4.74 -5.95
C THR A 36 -0.07 4.03 -6.04
N GLN A 37 0.88 4.48 -6.88
CA GLN A 37 2.21 3.87 -6.95
C GLN A 37 2.96 3.91 -5.61
N MET A 38 2.88 5.04 -4.91
CA MET A 38 3.47 5.18 -3.58
C MET A 38 2.86 4.16 -2.61
N VAL A 39 1.55 4.02 -2.59
CA VAL A 39 0.84 3.05 -1.74
C VAL A 39 1.18 1.60 -2.12
N THR A 40 1.17 1.24 -3.41
CA THR A 40 1.54 -0.10 -3.92
C THR A 40 2.96 -0.48 -3.53
N SER A 41 3.90 0.47 -3.51
CA SER A 41 5.29 0.21 -3.12
C SER A 41 5.44 -0.27 -1.65
N TYR A 42 4.50 0.11 -0.78
CA TYR A 42 4.49 -0.33 0.63
C TYR A 42 3.84 -1.70 0.82
N PHE A 43 3.08 -2.21 -0.14
CA PHE A 43 2.37 -3.49 0.02
C PHE A 43 3.34 -4.69 0.06
N ASP A 44 4.32 -4.77 -0.81
CA ASP A 44 5.29 -5.89 -0.81
C ASP A 44 6.08 -6.01 0.52
N PRO A 45 6.67 -4.93 1.08
CA PRO A 45 7.31 -5.03 2.39
C PRO A 45 6.29 -5.29 3.52
N ALA A 46 5.08 -4.71 3.47
CA ALA A 46 4.05 -4.98 4.46
C ALA A 46 3.57 -6.45 4.45
N THR A 47 3.39 -7.06 3.27
CA THR A 47 3.04 -8.47 3.14
C THR A 47 4.10 -9.38 3.73
N LYS A 48 5.39 -9.09 3.51
CA LYS A 48 6.49 -9.83 4.16
C LYS A 48 6.45 -9.71 5.68
N LEU A 49 6.15 -8.53 6.22
CA LEU A 49 5.99 -8.34 7.67
C LEU A 49 4.79 -9.14 8.21
N ILE A 50 3.66 -9.16 7.52
CA ILE A 50 2.49 -9.95 7.94
C ILE A 50 2.83 -11.45 7.96
N TYR A 51 3.54 -11.96 6.96
CA TYR A 51 3.98 -13.36 6.97
C TYR A 51 4.95 -13.67 8.11
N ALA A 52 5.88 -12.77 8.41
CA ALA A 52 6.77 -12.92 9.55
C ALA A 52 5.99 -12.96 10.89
N ILE A 53 5.02 -12.05 11.07
CA ILE A 53 4.16 -12.03 12.27
C ILE A 53 3.29 -13.28 12.34
N GLY A 54 2.71 -13.71 11.21
CA GLY A 54 1.91 -14.93 11.10
C GLY A 54 2.70 -16.17 11.51
N ALA A 55 3.98 -16.26 11.13
CA ALA A 55 4.86 -17.35 11.56
C ALA A 55 5.10 -17.34 13.08
N VAL A 56 5.38 -16.18 13.67
CA VAL A 56 5.62 -16.06 15.12
C VAL A 56 4.36 -16.39 15.92
N VAL A 57 3.22 -15.79 15.58
CA VAL A 57 1.94 -16.05 16.26
C VAL A 57 1.47 -17.49 16.05
N GLY A 58 1.72 -18.07 14.88
CA GLY A 58 1.51 -19.47 14.58
C GLY A 58 2.28 -20.39 15.52
N LEU A 59 3.58 -20.17 15.68
CA LEU A 59 4.40 -20.95 16.60
C LEU A 59 3.94 -20.82 18.06
N ILE A 60 3.66 -19.60 18.54
CA ILE A 60 3.21 -19.36 19.92
C ILE A 60 1.87 -20.08 20.20
N GLY A 61 0.91 -19.97 19.28
CA GLY A 61 -0.38 -20.65 19.43
C GLY A 61 -0.27 -22.16 19.34
N GLY A 62 0.63 -22.69 18.49
CA GLY A 62 0.93 -24.12 18.41
C GLY A 62 1.50 -24.67 19.72
N VAL A 63 2.43 -23.93 20.35
CA VAL A 63 2.97 -24.29 21.68
C VAL A 63 1.85 -24.30 22.73
N LYS A 64 0.91 -23.34 22.69
CA LYS A 64 -0.24 -23.29 23.61
C LYS A 64 -1.18 -24.49 23.43
N VAL A 65 -1.45 -24.88 22.18
CA VAL A 65 -2.26 -26.06 21.85
C VAL A 65 -1.56 -27.33 22.33
N TYR A 66 -0.25 -27.45 22.08
CA TYR A 66 0.55 -28.58 22.56
C TYR A 66 0.51 -28.69 24.09
N ASN A 67 0.67 -27.57 24.82
CA ASN A 67 0.59 -27.57 26.28
C ASN A 67 -0.77 -28.07 26.77
N LYS A 68 -1.89 -27.62 26.17
CA LYS A 68 -3.24 -28.11 26.50
C LYS A 68 -3.42 -29.60 26.18
N PHE A 69 -2.90 -30.05 25.04
CA PHE A 69 -2.93 -31.45 24.61
C PHE A 69 -2.16 -32.33 25.60
N SER A 70 -0.97 -31.90 26.00
CA SER A 70 -0.09 -32.61 26.93
C SER A 70 -0.69 -32.67 28.34
N SER A 71 -1.48 -31.68 28.76
CA SER A 71 -2.22 -31.68 30.03
C SER A 71 -3.54 -32.45 30.02
N GLY A 72 -3.94 -33.03 28.87
CA GLY A 72 -5.21 -33.76 28.74
C GLY A 72 -6.46 -32.87 28.82
N ASP A 73 -6.33 -31.58 28.48
CA ASP A 73 -7.41 -30.60 28.60
C ASP A 73 -8.50 -30.88 27.53
N PRO A 74 -9.78 -31.04 27.91
CA PRO A 74 -10.85 -31.34 26.97
C PRO A 74 -11.14 -30.20 25.97
N ASP A 75 -10.71 -28.97 26.26
CA ASP A 75 -10.83 -27.82 25.34
C ASP A 75 -9.68 -27.74 24.32
N THR A 76 -8.79 -28.74 24.28
CA THR A 76 -7.67 -28.76 23.33
C THR A 76 -8.16 -28.68 21.89
N SER A 77 -9.14 -29.50 21.50
CA SER A 77 -9.69 -29.50 20.14
C SER A 77 -10.28 -28.15 19.75
N LYS A 78 -10.95 -27.47 20.69
CA LYS A 78 -11.52 -26.13 20.48
C LYS A 78 -10.43 -25.07 20.32
N THR A 79 -9.37 -25.17 21.12
CA THR A 79 -8.21 -24.25 21.06
C THR A 79 -7.37 -24.48 19.80
N ALA A 80 -7.18 -25.74 19.40
CA ALA A 80 -6.47 -26.13 18.18
C ALA A 80 -7.20 -25.64 16.93
N ALA A 81 -8.53 -25.85 16.87
CA ALA A 81 -9.35 -25.40 15.76
C ALA A 81 -9.36 -23.87 15.63
N SER A 82 -9.48 -23.13 16.74
CA SER A 82 -9.48 -21.67 16.69
C SER A 82 -8.12 -21.08 16.31
N TRP A 83 -7.02 -21.65 16.81
CA TRP A 83 -5.66 -21.25 16.44
C TRP A 83 -5.37 -21.48 14.96
N PHE A 84 -5.72 -22.66 14.45
CA PHE A 84 -5.46 -23.01 13.05
C PHE A 84 -6.29 -22.14 12.10
N GLY A 85 -7.57 -21.91 12.43
CA GLY A 85 -8.43 -20.99 11.68
C GLY A 85 -7.89 -19.56 11.65
N ALA A 86 -7.39 -19.06 12.78
CA ALA A 86 -6.77 -17.73 12.85
C ALA A 86 -5.49 -17.63 12.01
N CYS A 87 -4.65 -18.68 11.97
CA CYS A 87 -3.45 -18.71 11.14
C CYS A 87 -3.78 -18.65 9.65
N ILE A 88 -4.73 -19.46 9.18
CA ILE A 88 -5.19 -19.42 7.79
C ILE A 88 -5.77 -18.05 7.44
N PHE A 89 -6.61 -17.51 8.32
CA PHE A 89 -7.21 -16.19 8.12
C PHE A 89 -6.16 -15.09 7.93
N LEU A 90 -5.09 -15.06 8.75
CA LEU A 90 -4.03 -14.06 8.60
C LEU A 90 -3.30 -14.14 7.25
N ILE A 91 -3.04 -15.35 6.74
CA ILE A 91 -2.39 -15.52 5.44
C ILE A 91 -3.33 -15.08 4.29
N VAL A 92 -4.60 -15.49 4.35
CA VAL A 92 -5.61 -15.15 3.34
C VAL A 92 -5.95 -13.66 3.36
N ALA A 93 -6.00 -13.03 4.52
CA ALA A 93 -6.21 -11.58 4.64
C ALA A 93 -5.08 -10.79 3.97
N ALA A 94 -3.83 -11.25 4.09
CA ALA A 94 -2.68 -10.60 3.46
C ALA A 94 -2.75 -10.64 1.93
N THR A 95 -3.18 -11.78 1.34
CA THR A 95 -3.31 -11.92 -0.11
C THR A 95 -4.50 -11.16 -0.67
N ILE A 96 -5.62 -11.14 0.04
CA ILE A 96 -6.82 -10.38 -0.34
C ILE A 96 -6.55 -8.87 -0.28
N LEU A 97 -5.90 -8.36 0.78
CA LEU A 97 -5.49 -6.96 0.85
C LEU A 97 -4.62 -6.58 -0.35
N ARG A 98 -3.60 -7.38 -0.68
CA ARG A 98 -2.79 -7.13 -1.88
C ARG A 98 -3.63 -7.13 -3.17
N SER A 99 -4.61 -8.01 -3.28
CA SER A 99 -5.46 -8.15 -4.49
C SER A 99 -6.49 -7.02 -4.67
N PHE A 100 -6.81 -6.25 -3.62
CA PHE A 100 -7.69 -5.08 -3.74
C PHE A 100 -6.98 -3.82 -4.23
N PHE A 101 -5.65 -3.76 -4.14
CA PHE A 101 -4.85 -2.58 -4.45
C PHE A 101 -3.92 -2.74 -5.67
N LEU A 102 -4.04 -3.87 -6.38
CA LEU A 102 -3.22 -4.26 -7.54
C LEU A 102 -4.16 -4.57 -8.71
#